data_AF-A0A2N9FWQ0-F1
#
_entry.id   AF-A0A2N9FWQ0-F1
#
_cell.length_a   1.000
_cell.length_b   1.000
_cell.length_c   1.000
_cell.angle_alpha   90.00
_cell.angle_beta   90.00
_cell.angle_gamma   90.00
#
_symmetry.space_group_name_H-M   'P 1'
#
loop_
_entity.id
_entity.type
_entity.pdbx_description
1 polymer ?
#
loop_
_entity_poly.entity_id
_entity_poly.type
_entity_poly.pdbx_seq_one_letter_code
_entity_poly.pdbx_strand_id
1 'polypeptide(L)'
;MMGGKSQGQGRKIFKVSCALPETAASVAIAATVVGAAATILARRSKASSQATQIPSKVCEDCSGSGICSECKGEGFVLKKLSDESAEKARLTAKNMATRYTAGLPKKWSYCTRCSSARSCSTCGGRGKLAISEL
;
A
#
# COMPACT_ATOMS: atom_id res chain seq x y z
N MET A 1 -0.68 44.23 -7.83
CA MET A 1 -2.00 44.07 -7.20
C MET A 1 -2.00 42.76 -6.43
N MET A 2 -2.04 42.80 -5.10
CA MET A 2 -2.48 41.66 -4.28
C MET A 2 -3.35 42.24 -3.18
N GLY A 3 -4.65 41.98 -3.30
CA GLY A 3 -5.64 42.23 -2.27
C GLY A 3 -5.86 40.97 -1.43
N GLY A 4 -6.51 41.17 -0.28
CA GLY A 4 -7.15 40.08 0.47
C GLY A 4 -7.08 40.23 1.98
N LYS A 5 -7.91 41.11 2.55
CA LYS A 5 -8.33 41.06 3.95
C LYS A 5 -9.14 39.78 4.21
N SER A 6 -9.08 39.23 5.43
CA SER A 6 -10.20 38.47 6.00
C SER A 6 -10.26 38.62 7.52
N GLN A 7 -11.48 38.91 7.96
CA GLN A 7 -11.96 39.26 9.28
C GLN A 7 -12.33 37.99 10.07
N GLY A 8 -12.21 38.03 11.40
CA GLY A 8 -12.15 36.84 12.27
C GLY A 8 -13.48 36.14 12.64
N GLN A 9 -13.35 35.16 13.53
CA GLN A 9 -14.44 34.55 14.28
C GLN A 9 -14.00 34.27 15.73
N GLY A 10 -14.86 34.67 16.66
CA GLY A 10 -14.57 34.88 18.08
C GLY A 10 -14.41 33.62 18.93
N ARG A 11 -13.61 33.78 19.98
CA ARG A 11 -13.31 32.77 21.01
C ARG A 11 -14.25 32.98 22.19
N LYS A 12 -15.25 32.10 22.38
CA LYS A 12 -16.09 32.09 23.60
C LYS A 12 -15.30 31.40 24.71
N ILE A 13 -14.98 32.14 25.77
CA ILE A 13 -14.28 31.64 26.96
C ILE A 13 -15.33 31.19 27.97
N PHE A 14 -15.54 29.88 28.12
CA PHE A 14 -16.25 29.34 29.28
C PHE A 14 -15.24 29.19 30.43
N LYS A 15 -15.34 30.02 31.47
CA LYS A 15 -14.63 29.81 32.73
C LYS A 15 -15.32 28.67 33.48
N VAL A 16 -14.78 27.47 33.35
CA VAL A 16 -15.13 26.34 34.20
C VAL A 16 -14.39 26.53 35.53
N SER A 17 -15.13 26.79 36.61
CA SER A 17 -14.59 26.77 37.97
C SER A 17 -14.22 25.32 38.32
N CYS A 18 -12.94 25.02 38.36
CA CYS A 18 -12.44 23.73 38.84
C CYS A 18 -12.41 23.75 40.37
N ALA A 19 -13.36 23.06 41.00
CA ALA A 19 -13.21 22.58 42.35
C ALA A 19 -12.38 21.28 42.33
N LEU A 20 -11.41 21.20 43.27
CA LEU A 20 -10.58 20.06 43.70
C LEU A 20 -9.19 19.83 43.04
N PRO A 21 -8.09 19.81 43.85
CA PRO A 21 -6.71 19.58 43.40
C PRO A 21 -6.38 18.15 42.93
N GLU A 22 -7.24 17.17 43.20
CA GLU A 22 -6.94 15.75 42.93
C GLU A 22 -6.91 15.38 41.44
N THR A 23 -7.43 16.25 40.57
CA THR A 23 -7.48 16.00 39.11
C THR A 23 -6.23 16.49 38.37
N ALA A 24 -5.34 17.26 39.02
CA ALA A 24 -4.14 17.80 38.37
C ALA A 24 -3.05 16.74 38.14
N ALA A 25 -2.92 15.78 39.06
CA ALA A 25 -1.90 14.74 38.97
C ALA A 25 -2.14 13.75 37.82
N SER A 26 -3.40 13.39 37.53
CA SER A 26 -3.74 12.43 36.47
C SER A 26 -3.54 12.97 35.05
N VAL A 27 -3.78 14.28 34.83
CA VAL A 27 -3.61 14.89 33.50
C VAL A 27 -2.14 15.03 33.13
N ALA A 28 -1.26 15.29 34.10
CA ALA A 28 0.18 15.39 33.88
C ALA A 28 0.82 14.04 33.46
N ILE A 29 0.33 12.93 34.01
CA ILE A 29 0.85 11.58 33.70
C ILE A 29 0.37 11.14 32.29
N ALA A 30 -0.87 11.41 31.90
CA ALA A 30 -1.36 11.06 30.57
C ALA A 30 -0.71 11.90 29.44
N ALA A 31 -0.46 13.20 29.69
CA ALA A 31 0.17 14.08 28.71
C ALA A 31 1.64 13.73 28.42
N THR A 32 2.38 13.23 29.41
CA THR A 32 3.79 12.84 29.24
C THR A 32 3.95 11.55 28.41
N VAL A 33 3.02 10.60 28.53
CA VAL A 33 3.08 9.32 27.78
C VAL A 33 2.75 9.52 26.29
N VAL A 34 1.74 10.31 25.94
CA VAL A 34 1.40 10.60 24.54
C VAL A 34 2.46 11.48 23.86
N GLY A 35 3.05 12.43 24.59
CA GLY A 35 4.16 13.27 24.10
C GLY A 35 5.45 12.49 23.84
N ALA A 36 5.78 11.50 24.69
CA ALA A 36 6.93 10.61 24.48
C ALA A 36 6.74 9.70 23.26
N ALA A 37 5.56 9.11 23.07
CA ALA A 37 5.28 8.27 21.90
C ALA A 37 5.38 9.05 20.58
N ALA A 38 4.84 10.28 20.53
CA ALA A 38 4.92 11.14 19.35
C ALA A 38 6.37 11.56 19.02
N THR A 39 7.18 11.88 20.03
CA THR A 39 8.59 12.25 19.82
C THR A 39 9.46 11.05 19.44
N ILE A 40 9.18 9.85 19.94
CA ILE A 40 9.85 8.61 19.49
C ILE A 40 9.49 8.31 18.03
N LEU A 41 8.22 8.42 17.63
CA LEU A 41 7.80 8.25 16.23
C LEU A 41 8.41 9.32 15.31
N ALA A 42 8.45 10.58 15.73
CA ALA A 42 9.08 11.67 14.98
C ALA A 42 10.60 11.54 14.86
N ARG A 43 11.27 11.04 15.91
CA ARG A 43 12.70 10.70 15.85
C ARG A 43 12.95 9.47 14.96
N ARG A 44 12.07 8.47 14.99
CA ARG A 44 12.18 7.28 14.13
C ARG A 44 11.91 7.61 12.67
N SER A 45 10.99 8.51 12.35
CA SER A 45 10.78 8.99 10.98
C SER A 45 11.94 9.85 10.48
N LYS A 46 12.50 10.73 11.34
CA LYS A 46 13.74 11.46 11.00
C LYS A 46 14.94 10.54 10.81
N ALA A 47 15.13 9.55 11.67
CA ALA A 47 16.19 8.54 11.53
C ALA A 47 15.95 7.60 10.34
N SER A 48 14.69 7.37 9.94
CA SER A 48 14.35 6.65 8.71
C SER A 48 14.58 7.49 7.45
N SER A 49 14.40 8.81 7.53
CA SER A 49 14.77 9.74 6.45
C SER A 49 16.27 10.02 6.39
N GLN A 50 16.98 9.77 7.50
CA GLN A 50 18.43 9.78 7.67
C GLN A 50 18.99 8.34 7.72
N ALA A 51 18.24 7.34 7.24
CA ALA A 51 18.89 6.14 6.79
C ALA A 51 19.60 6.58 5.51
N THR A 52 20.94 6.59 5.54
CA THR A 52 21.82 6.75 4.39
C THR A 52 21.05 6.42 3.12
N GLN A 53 20.84 7.40 2.25
CA GLN A 53 20.25 7.12 0.95
C GLN A 53 21.25 6.26 0.19
N ILE A 54 21.23 4.95 0.50
CA ILE A 54 21.96 3.94 -0.22
C ILE A 54 21.48 4.14 -1.64
N PRO A 55 22.36 4.53 -2.57
CA PRO A 55 21.99 4.72 -3.94
C PRO A 55 21.22 3.48 -4.37
N SER A 56 19.98 3.66 -4.82
CA SER A 56 19.10 2.54 -5.16
C SER A 56 18.61 2.73 -6.57
N LYS A 57 18.77 1.69 -7.38
CA LYS A 57 18.22 1.65 -8.73
C LYS A 57 16.84 1.03 -8.70
N VAL A 58 15.97 1.49 -9.60
CA VAL A 58 14.68 0.86 -9.82
C VAL A 58 14.93 -0.58 -10.29
N CYS A 59 14.12 -1.52 -9.80
CA CYS A 59 14.17 -2.89 -10.29
C CYS A 59 13.50 -2.92 -11.67
N GLU A 60 14.30 -3.14 -12.71
CA GLU A 60 13.83 -3.18 -14.10
C GLU A 60 12.83 -4.32 -14.35
N ASP A 61 13.06 -5.51 -13.77
CA ASP A 61 12.20 -6.69 -13.95
C ASP A 61 10.74 -6.48 -13.54
N CYS A 62 10.49 -5.58 -12.59
CA CYS A 62 9.15 -5.22 -12.15
C CYS A 62 8.84 -3.73 -12.34
N SER A 63 9.70 -2.99 -13.03
CA SER A 63 9.62 -1.54 -13.27
C SER A 63 9.28 -0.75 -12.01
N GLY A 64 9.87 -1.14 -10.87
CA GLY A 64 9.63 -0.49 -9.59
C GLY A 64 8.40 -0.93 -8.80
N SER A 65 7.52 -1.76 -9.37
CA SER A 65 6.28 -2.19 -8.69
C SER A 65 6.51 -3.12 -7.50
N GLY A 66 7.58 -3.92 -7.54
CA GLY A 66 7.80 -4.99 -6.58
C GLY A 66 6.86 -6.21 -6.76
N ILE A 67 5.97 -6.20 -7.75
CA ILE A 67 5.01 -7.28 -7.99
C ILE A 67 5.56 -8.22 -9.07
N CYS A 68 5.23 -9.51 -8.99
CA CYS A 68 5.57 -10.45 -10.05
C CYS A 68 4.85 -10.07 -11.35
N SER A 69 5.60 -9.80 -12.43
CA SER A 69 5.04 -9.37 -13.72
C SER A 69 4.22 -10.46 -14.43
N GLU A 70 4.52 -11.73 -14.18
CA GLU A 70 3.84 -12.86 -14.82
C GLU A 70 2.43 -13.10 -14.23
N CYS A 71 2.33 -13.21 -12.90
CA CYS A 71 1.04 -13.43 -12.23
C CYS A 71 0.37 -12.14 -11.75
N LYS A 72 1.02 -10.98 -11.90
CA LYS A 72 0.51 -9.66 -11.52
C LYS A 72 0.07 -9.58 -10.04
N GLY A 73 0.71 -10.36 -9.17
CA GLY A 73 0.42 -10.38 -7.74
C GLY A 73 -0.63 -11.40 -7.31
N GLU A 74 -1.24 -12.14 -8.23
CA GLU A 74 -2.23 -13.18 -7.88
C GLU A 74 -1.57 -14.45 -7.32
N GLY A 75 -0.34 -14.76 -7.77
CA GLY A 75 0.41 -15.95 -7.36
C GLY A 75 0.01 -17.22 -8.13
N PHE A 76 -0.93 -17.11 -9.06
CA PHE A 76 -1.32 -18.13 -10.02
C PHE A 76 -1.47 -17.52 -11.42
N VAL A 77 -1.37 -18.37 -12.44
CA VAL A 77 -1.59 -18.02 -13.84
C VAL A 77 -2.75 -18.84 -14.38
N LEU A 78 -3.68 -18.17 -15.05
CA LEU A 78 -4.78 -18.82 -15.74
C LEU A 78 -4.26 -19.49 -17.01
N LYS A 79 -4.60 -20.76 -17.23
CA LYS A 79 -4.30 -21.45 -18.49
C LYS A 79 -5.25 -20.94 -19.56
N LYS A 80 -4.85 -19.86 -20.23
CA LYS A 80 -5.65 -19.22 -21.27
C LYS A 80 -5.96 -20.21 -22.39
N LEU A 81 -7.23 -20.28 -22.75
CA LEU A 81 -7.66 -20.84 -24.02
C LEU A 81 -7.16 -19.91 -25.15
N SER A 82 -6.87 -20.46 -26.33
CA SER A 82 -6.63 -19.62 -27.51
C SER A 82 -7.89 -18.80 -27.80
N ASP A 83 -7.74 -17.60 -28.35
CA ASP A 83 -8.88 -16.71 -28.61
C ASP A 83 -9.95 -17.39 -29.48
N GLU A 84 -9.52 -18.18 -30.47
CA GLU A 84 -10.40 -18.99 -31.32
C GLU A 84 -11.20 -20.01 -30.48
N SER A 85 -10.53 -20.76 -29.60
CA SER A 85 -11.20 -21.77 -28.77
C SER A 85 -12.12 -21.15 -27.72
N ALA A 86 -11.74 -19.98 -27.20
CA ALA A 86 -12.57 -19.20 -26.29
C ALA A 86 -13.84 -18.74 -27.01
N GLU A 87 -13.72 -18.16 -28.20
CA GLU A 87 -14.87 -17.68 -28.98
C GLU A 87 -15.76 -18.83 -29.46
N LYS A 88 -15.17 -19.93 -29.93
CA LYS A 88 -15.91 -21.15 -30.25
C LYS A 88 -16.72 -21.65 -29.05
N ALA A 89 -16.14 -21.61 -27.84
CA ALA A 89 -16.86 -21.98 -26.63
C ALA A 89 -18.02 -21.02 -26.31
N ARG A 90 -17.88 -19.72 -26.61
CA ARG A 90 -18.97 -18.74 -26.45
C ARG A 90 -20.11 -19.01 -27.45
N LEU A 91 -19.79 -19.24 -28.71
CA LEU A 91 -20.77 -19.49 -29.77
C LEU A 91 -21.52 -20.82 -29.60
N THR A 92 -20.84 -21.84 -29.06
CA THR A 92 -21.42 -23.17 -28.82
C THR A 92 -22.18 -23.30 -27.49
N ALA A 93 -22.21 -22.24 -26.68
CA ALA A 93 -22.93 -22.23 -25.42
C ALA A 93 -24.45 -22.35 -25.64
N LYS A 94 -25.09 -23.29 -24.92
CA LYS A 94 -26.51 -23.62 -25.09
C LYS A 94 -27.46 -22.56 -24.52
N ASN A 95 -27.01 -21.73 -23.58
CA ASN A 95 -27.82 -20.72 -22.93
C ASN A 95 -27.06 -19.39 -22.80
N MET A 96 -27.81 -18.29 -22.71
CA MET A 96 -27.22 -16.95 -22.60
C MET A 96 -26.40 -16.77 -21.32
N ALA A 97 -26.79 -17.43 -20.22
CA ALA A 97 -26.08 -17.36 -18.95
C ALA A 97 -24.64 -17.89 -19.04
N THR A 98 -24.39 -18.92 -19.87
CA THR A 98 -23.06 -19.54 -20.01
C THR A 98 -22.27 -19.04 -21.20
N ARG A 99 -22.88 -18.27 -22.11
CA ARG A 99 -22.23 -17.76 -23.32
C ARG A 99 -20.90 -17.06 -23.02
N TYR A 100 -20.85 -16.19 -22.02
CA TYR A 100 -19.62 -15.46 -21.71
C TYR A 100 -18.66 -16.22 -20.77
N THR A 101 -19.16 -17.20 -20.02
CA THR A 101 -18.34 -18.01 -19.09
C THR A 101 -17.73 -19.25 -19.74
N ALA A 102 -18.28 -19.73 -20.85
CA ALA A 102 -17.79 -20.91 -21.55
C ALA A 102 -16.35 -20.73 -22.09
N GLY A 103 -15.99 -19.52 -22.49
CA GLY A 103 -14.64 -19.18 -22.97
C GLY A 103 -13.66 -18.78 -21.86
N LEU A 104 -14.04 -18.84 -20.58
CA LEU A 104 -13.14 -18.49 -19.48
C LEU A 104 -12.14 -19.63 -19.19
N PRO A 105 -10.91 -19.30 -18.79
CA PRO A 105 -9.95 -20.29 -18.32
C PRO A 105 -10.50 -21.04 -17.09
N LYS A 106 -10.72 -22.36 -17.22
CA LYS A 106 -11.23 -23.21 -16.12
C LYS A 106 -10.14 -23.75 -15.21
N LYS A 107 -8.89 -23.70 -15.65
CA LYS A 107 -7.73 -24.22 -14.93
C LYS A 107 -6.75 -23.09 -14.66
N TRP A 108 -6.22 -23.10 -13.46
CA TRP A 108 -5.13 -22.25 -13.02
C TRP A 108 -3.96 -23.14 -12.57
N SER A 109 -2.76 -22.60 -12.62
CA SER A 109 -1.58 -23.20 -12.02
C SER A 109 -0.86 -22.17 -11.17
N TYR A 110 -0.15 -22.63 -10.15
CA TYR A 110 0.73 -21.75 -9.37
C TYR A 110 1.75 -21.06 -10.28
N CYS A 111 2.04 -19.79 -9.99
CA CYS A 111 3.05 -19.05 -10.71
C CYS A 111 4.44 -19.56 -10.31
N THR A 112 5.12 -20.22 -11.24
CA THR A 112 6.44 -20.79 -11.00
C THR A 112 7.53 -19.73 -11.01
N ARG A 113 7.33 -18.57 -11.67
CA ARG A 113 8.31 -17.46 -11.66
C ARG A 113 8.58 -16.91 -10.26
N CYS A 114 7.54 -16.78 -9.45
CA CYS A 114 7.66 -16.30 -8.08
C CYS A 114 7.40 -17.38 -7.02
N SER A 115 7.23 -18.65 -7.42
CA SER A 115 6.80 -19.73 -6.53
C SER A 115 5.58 -19.35 -5.67
N SER A 116 4.61 -18.68 -6.30
CA SER A 116 3.42 -18.13 -5.65
C SER A 116 3.66 -17.09 -4.54
N ALA A 117 4.87 -16.53 -4.43
CA ALA A 117 5.18 -15.46 -3.49
C ALA A 117 4.50 -14.12 -3.83
N ARG A 118 3.95 -13.97 -5.05
CA ARG A 118 3.24 -12.78 -5.55
C ARG A 118 4.12 -11.53 -5.73
N SER A 119 5.34 -11.55 -5.21
CA SER A 119 6.33 -10.49 -5.31
C SER A 119 7.35 -10.77 -6.43
N CYS A 120 8.00 -9.70 -6.88
CA CYS A 120 9.16 -9.79 -7.76
C CYS A 120 10.32 -10.45 -7.01
N SER A 121 10.77 -11.61 -7.49
CA SER A 121 11.86 -12.39 -6.89
C SER A 121 13.19 -11.65 -6.94
N THR A 122 13.46 -10.88 -8.00
CA THR A 122 14.71 -10.14 -8.20
C THR A 122 14.97 -9.10 -7.11
N CYS A 123 13.95 -8.33 -6.73
CA CYS A 123 14.07 -7.31 -5.67
C CYS A 123 13.45 -7.71 -4.34
N GLY A 124 13.01 -8.96 -4.19
CA GLY A 124 12.30 -9.44 -3.01
C GLY A 124 11.05 -8.61 -2.68
N GLY A 125 10.36 -8.14 -3.70
CA GLY A 125 9.14 -7.33 -3.54
C GLY A 125 9.34 -5.83 -3.27
N ARG A 126 10.58 -5.34 -3.18
CA ARG A 126 10.84 -3.93 -2.81
C ARG A 126 10.67 -2.94 -3.96
N GLY A 127 10.70 -3.39 -5.20
CA GLY A 127 10.72 -2.53 -6.40
C GLY A 127 12.05 -1.78 -6.61
N LYS A 128 13.01 -1.88 -5.68
CA LYS A 128 14.32 -1.24 -5.78
C LYS A 128 15.42 -2.20 -5.35
N LEU A 129 16.58 -2.05 -5.99
CA LEU A 129 17.81 -2.76 -5.65
C LEU A 129 18.78 -1.75 -5.04
N ALA A 130 19.33 -2.10 -3.87
CA ALA A 130 20.45 -1.36 -3.31
C ALA A 130 21.62 -1.49 -4.29
N ILE A 131 22.25 -0.37 -4.62
CA ILE A 131 23.53 -0.36 -5.31
C ILE A 131 24.55 -0.61 -4.19
N SER A 132 24.67 -1.87 -3.79
CA SER A 132 25.88 -2.31 -3.10
C SER A 132 27.01 -2.20 -4.12
N GLU A 133 28.09 -1.51 -3.75
CA GLU A 133 29.21 -1.19 -4.65
C GLU A 133 29.69 -2.40 -5.47
N LEU A 134 29.99 -2.11 -6.73
CA LEU A 134 30.56 -3.02 -7.72
C LEU A 134 31.98 -3.43 -7.31
#